data_AF-A0A0N5BEQ3-F1
#
_entry.id   AF-A0A0N5BEQ3-F1
#
_cell.length_a   1.000
_cell.length_b   1.000
_cell.length_c   1.000
_cell.angle_alpha   90.00
_cell.angle_beta   90.00
_cell.angle_gamma   90.00
#
_symmetry.space_group_name_H-M   'P 1'
#
loop_
_entity.id
_entity.type
_entity.pdbx_description
1 polymer ?
#
loop_
_entity_poly.entity_id
_entity_poly.type
_entity_poly.pdbx_seq_one_letter_code
_entity_poly.pdbx_strand_id
1 'polypeptide(L)'
;MREPMLLDLWYTLEVNGEEILSLQEVNGEEILSLQDAVFIYPPYPRYPTCTKYYVQCDAKCSEDYNNFIKFIIDSFHESSCLCFDQKNDPIKNEIGINFYKHDGETDVALSYNERIPTNVSLNKNAFTDLKKAAFDVGLALGKQHLIKRKNLIFNFGAKEGTTAFRSLVYPLYEKMVEKKNVVYHNDKKRLSQMYCGDKCKERPPCKNGEYYDNFCFCTCPNGFKGSTCEELENNTCKHIGAKIHIAEKEKNTLALAELKGKCVFFIKSNNNNGNITIDINYIEFGGSRTPNKNSFIEIKYRNDKGTKGLTIYENVSNVELPSLSDKVYIITNDANGSFDLEIEYHLFNFGANEGTNAFRSLVYPYYEKMIKEKEKKIVVYHNDKRRLSEMYCGDKCEKSLPCKNGGYYDKYCLSCTCPFGFKGPTCEELENNTCKHIGAKIHIAEKEKNTLALAEPKGKCVFYIKSNNNNGKIIIDIKEIKFGGSNTPNKDRFIEIKYRDDKGTKGLTIYEDVSDVTLPSLSKEVYIITNDAEGKFDLDIEYHLNVTETGTLKS
;
A
#
# COMPACT_ATOMS: atom_id res chain seq x y z
N MET A 1 2.48 -11.52 -6.11
CA MET A 1 1.98 -10.28 -6.73
C MET A 1 1.10 -9.60 -5.69
N ARG A 2 1.43 -8.38 -5.25
CA ARG A 2 0.56 -7.65 -4.31
C ARG A 2 -0.67 -7.19 -5.06
N GLU A 3 -1.87 -7.56 -4.58
CA GLU A 3 -3.13 -7.06 -5.09
C GLU A 3 -3.09 -5.52 -5.12
N PRO A 4 -3.51 -4.86 -6.22
CA PRO A 4 -3.79 -3.43 -6.18
C PRO A 4 -4.98 -3.22 -5.23
N MET A 5 -4.68 -2.83 -4.00
CA MET A 5 -5.67 -2.47 -2.98
C MET A 5 -6.34 -1.17 -3.41
N LEU A 6 -7.60 -1.28 -3.82
CA LEU A 6 -8.44 -0.14 -4.19
C LEU A 6 -9.78 -0.31 -3.47
N LEU A 7 -10.13 0.59 -2.55
CA LEU A 7 -11.46 0.68 -1.93
C LEU A 7 -11.81 -0.28 -0.78
N ASP A 8 -10.95 -0.33 0.22
CA ASP A 8 -11.40 0.17 1.51
C ASP A 8 -11.11 1.68 1.52
N LEU A 9 -11.76 2.52 2.33
CA LEU A 9 -11.43 3.97 2.46
C LEU A 9 -9.94 4.26 2.80
N TRP A 10 -9.11 3.21 2.91
CA TRP A 10 -7.89 3.17 3.68
C TRP A 10 -6.74 2.39 3.01
N TYR A 11 -6.78 2.14 1.69
CA TYR A 11 -5.61 1.70 0.93
C TYR A 11 -5.65 2.15 -0.54
N THR A 12 -4.61 2.87 -0.99
CA THR A 12 -4.27 3.01 -2.41
C THR A 12 -2.77 3.02 -2.69
N LEU A 13 -2.49 2.38 -3.84
CA LEU A 13 -1.33 2.30 -4.74
C LEU A 13 -0.12 3.26 -4.56
N GLU A 14 1.07 2.68 -4.74
CA GLU A 14 2.32 3.38 -5.08
C GLU A 14 2.19 4.07 -6.45
N VAL A 15 2.46 5.37 -6.49
CA VAL A 15 2.77 6.11 -7.71
C VAL A 15 4.09 6.85 -7.51
N ASN A 16 4.85 6.90 -8.60
CA ASN A 16 6.26 7.23 -8.72
C ASN A 16 6.72 8.53 -8.06
N GLY A 17 8.01 8.49 -7.70
CA GLY A 17 8.88 9.53 -7.16
C GLY A 17 8.49 11.00 -7.37
N GLU A 18 8.53 11.73 -6.27
CA GLU A 18 9.11 13.08 -6.17
C GLU A 18 9.46 13.34 -4.69
N GLU A 19 10.67 13.84 -4.46
CA GLU A 19 11.25 14.25 -3.18
C GLU A 19 11.46 15.78 -3.34
N ILE A 20 11.12 16.68 -2.40
CA ILE A 20 11.96 17.17 -1.29
C ILE A 20 11.23 18.40 -0.67
N LEU A 21 11.31 18.62 0.65
CA LEU A 21 11.67 19.94 1.23
C LEU A 21 12.17 19.80 2.68
N SER A 22 13.38 20.33 2.88
CA SER A 22 14.14 20.44 4.13
C SER A 22 13.45 21.31 5.19
N LEU A 23 13.45 20.88 6.45
CA LEU A 23 13.12 21.73 7.59
C LEU A 23 14.40 22.33 8.19
N GLN A 24 14.50 23.66 8.15
CA GLN A 24 15.43 24.43 8.97
C GLN A 24 14.90 24.51 10.41
N GLU A 25 15.84 24.45 11.36
CA GLU A 25 15.62 24.61 12.80
C GLU A 25 14.98 25.96 13.14
N VAL A 26 13.91 25.92 13.95
CA VAL A 26 13.51 27.06 14.78
C VAL A 26 13.14 26.54 16.17
N ASN A 27 13.98 26.89 17.14
CA ASN A 27 13.75 27.00 18.58
C ASN A 27 13.36 25.74 19.39
N GLY A 28 14.38 25.03 19.88
CA GLY A 28 14.60 24.92 21.33
C GLY A 28 13.64 24.08 22.18
N GLU A 29 12.90 23.13 21.63
CA GLU A 29 12.22 22.07 22.40
C GLU A 29 12.66 20.68 21.92
N GLU A 30 12.92 19.78 22.88
CA GLU A 30 13.34 18.39 22.63
C GLU A 30 12.36 17.66 21.70
N ILE A 31 12.83 17.27 20.51
CA ILE A 31 12.08 16.42 19.59
C ILE A 31 12.21 14.97 20.07
N LEU A 32 11.11 14.41 20.59
CA LEU A 32 10.97 12.97 20.82
C LEU A 32 11.36 12.23 19.54
N SER A 33 12.38 11.36 19.63
CA SER A 33 12.85 10.55 18.52
C SER A 33 11.73 9.62 18.00
N LEU A 34 11.64 9.50 16.68
CA LEU A 34 10.71 8.64 15.90
C LEU A 34 10.81 7.12 16.16
N GLN A 35 11.42 6.70 17.27
CA GLN A 35 11.63 5.31 17.67
C GLN A 35 10.53 4.74 18.60
N ASP A 36 9.55 5.54 19.03
CA ASP A 36 8.43 5.07 19.88
C ASP A 36 7.15 4.65 19.12
N ALA A 37 7.23 4.28 17.84
CA ALA A 37 6.04 3.77 17.14
C ALA A 37 5.71 2.31 17.52
N VAL A 38 5.62 2.02 18.82
CA VAL A 38 4.57 1.11 19.32
C VAL A 38 3.27 1.52 18.62
N PHE A 39 2.43 0.59 18.19
CA PHE A 39 1.06 0.96 17.82
C PHE A 39 0.35 1.47 19.08
N ILE A 40 0.60 2.72 19.46
CA ILE A 40 -0.06 3.44 20.55
C ILE A 40 -1.41 3.85 19.97
N TYR A 41 -2.33 2.89 19.90
CA TYR A 41 -3.73 3.24 19.88
C TYR A 41 -4.11 3.70 21.30
N PRO A 42 -5.07 4.63 21.43
CA PRO A 42 -5.51 5.08 22.73
C PRO A 42 -5.82 3.88 23.64
N PRO A 43 -5.37 3.90 24.90
CA PRO A 43 -5.56 2.79 25.83
C PRO A 43 -6.99 2.79 26.38
N TYR A 44 -7.98 2.81 25.49
CA TYR A 44 -9.37 2.78 25.86
C TYR A 44 -9.69 1.47 26.59
N PRO A 45 -10.45 1.54 27.69
CA PRO A 45 -10.87 0.35 28.40
C PRO A 45 -11.71 -0.57 27.49
N ARG A 46 -11.55 -1.87 27.74
CA ARG A 46 -12.29 -2.91 27.03
C ARG A 46 -13.57 -3.26 27.79
N TYR A 47 -14.64 -3.58 27.06
CA TYR A 47 -15.91 -4.06 27.61
C TYR A 47 -15.66 -5.20 28.64
N PRO A 48 -16.25 -5.13 29.85
CA PRO A 48 -17.43 -4.33 30.22
C PRO A 48 -17.17 -2.90 30.69
N THR A 49 -15.92 -2.44 30.79
CA THR A 49 -15.61 -1.07 31.18
C THR A 49 -15.72 -0.15 29.96
N CYS A 50 -16.56 0.89 30.04
CA CYS A 50 -16.85 1.77 28.92
C CYS A 50 -16.00 3.04 28.91
N THR A 51 -15.59 3.43 27.71
CA THR A 51 -14.90 4.69 27.44
C THR A 51 -15.91 5.83 27.51
N LYS A 52 -15.65 6.80 28.37
CA LYS A 52 -16.50 7.99 28.44
C LYS A 52 -16.29 8.84 27.19
N TYR A 53 -17.35 9.44 26.66
CA TYR A 53 -17.22 10.45 25.61
C TYR A 53 -18.11 11.67 25.87
N TYR A 54 -17.63 12.83 25.46
CA TYR A 54 -18.33 14.11 25.52
C TYR A 54 -18.43 14.71 24.12
N VAL A 55 -19.54 15.38 23.84
CA VAL A 55 -19.80 16.03 22.57
C VAL A 55 -20.19 17.49 22.83
N GLN A 56 -19.36 18.43 22.40
CA GLN A 56 -19.61 19.86 22.55
C GLN A 56 -20.79 20.28 21.67
N CYS A 57 -21.85 20.74 22.32
CA CYS A 57 -23.07 21.18 21.68
C CYS A 57 -23.40 22.62 22.07
N ASP A 58 -23.64 23.49 21.09
CA ASP A 58 -24.21 24.82 21.32
C ASP A 58 -25.75 24.75 21.33
N ALA A 59 -26.43 25.85 21.69
CA ALA A 59 -27.91 25.97 21.67
C ALA A 59 -28.58 25.71 20.29
N LYS A 60 -27.78 25.57 19.22
CA LYS A 60 -28.19 25.25 17.84
C LYS A 60 -27.83 23.82 17.40
N CYS A 61 -27.24 22.99 18.26
CA CYS A 61 -27.14 21.56 17.97
C CYS A 61 -28.57 21.02 17.89
N SER A 62 -29.07 20.77 16.68
CA SER A 62 -30.28 19.99 16.54
C SER A 62 -30.03 18.63 17.18
N GLU A 63 -31.09 18.03 17.71
CA GLU A 63 -31.14 16.67 18.25
C GLU A 63 -30.38 15.66 17.36
N ASP A 64 -30.30 15.93 16.05
CA ASP A 64 -29.58 15.15 15.03
C ASP A 64 -28.06 15.03 15.24
N TYR A 65 -27.37 16.02 15.83
CA TYR A 65 -25.90 16.01 15.94
C TYR A 65 -25.38 14.98 16.93
N ASN A 66 -25.91 14.99 18.15
CA ASN A 66 -25.63 13.96 19.15
C ASN A 66 -26.03 12.59 18.62
N ASN A 67 -27.13 12.51 17.88
CA ASN A 67 -27.59 11.28 17.25
C ASN A 67 -26.61 10.74 16.19
N PHE A 68 -25.90 11.59 15.44
CA PHE A 68 -24.91 11.12 14.44
C PHE A 68 -23.65 10.52 15.08
N ILE A 69 -23.01 11.23 16.02
CA ILE A 69 -21.81 10.71 16.70
C ILE A 69 -22.16 9.46 17.48
N LYS A 70 -23.30 9.47 18.19
CA LYS A 70 -23.82 8.29 18.89
C LYS A 70 -24.06 7.13 17.92
N PHE A 71 -24.72 7.34 16.78
CA PHE A 71 -24.95 6.30 15.78
C PHE A 71 -23.65 5.65 15.27
N ILE A 72 -22.60 6.45 15.03
CA ILE A 72 -21.29 5.93 14.60
C ILE A 72 -20.64 5.11 15.74
N ILE A 73 -20.61 5.68 16.94
CA ILE A 73 -20.02 5.06 18.13
C ILE A 73 -20.71 3.73 18.46
N ASP A 74 -22.04 3.70 18.43
CA ASP A 74 -22.85 2.50 18.67
C ASP A 74 -22.52 1.41 17.64
N SER A 75 -22.30 1.79 16.37
CA SER A 75 -21.90 0.83 15.32
C SER A 75 -20.55 0.17 15.59
N PHE A 76 -19.63 0.87 16.27
CA PHE A 76 -18.34 0.33 16.70
C PHE A 76 -18.46 -0.49 17.99
N HIS A 77 -19.35 -0.10 18.92
CA HIS A 77 -19.63 -0.90 20.12
C HIS A 77 -20.11 -2.32 19.77
N GLU A 78 -21.02 -2.45 18.80
CA GLU A 78 -21.53 -3.75 18.36
C GLU A 78 -20.47 -4.62 17.67
N SER A 79 -19.33 -4.05 17.27
CA SER A 79 -18.35 -4.69 16.40
C SER A 79 -16.91 -4.67 16.89
N SER A 80 -16.67 -4.18 18.10
CA SER A 80 -15.35 -4.09 18.71
C SER A 80 -15.47 -4.01 20.22
N CYS A 81 -14.43 -4.46 20.94
CA CYS A 81 -14.46 -4.66 22.40
C CYS A 81 -14.42 -3.37 23.20
N LEU A 82 -14.86 -2.28 22.60
CA LEU A 82 -15.09 -0.98 23.20
C LEU A 82 -16.57 -0.82 23.48
N CYS A 83 -16.92 -0.23 24.60
CA CYS A 83 -18.24 0.36 24.83
C CYS A 83 -18.08 1.82 25.24
N PHE A 84 -19.14 2.60 25.12
CA PHE A 84 -19.05 4.05 25.25
C PHE A 84 -20.19 4.63 26.08
N ASP A 85 -19.84 5.50 27.02
CA ASP A 85 -20.81 6.19 27.88
C ASP A 85 -20.74 7.70 27.65
N GLN A 86 -21.86 8.29 27.22
CA GLN A 86 -21.91 9.74 27.01
C GLN A 86 -21.88 10.50 28.34
N LYS A 87 -21.16 11.61 28.37
CA LYS A 87 -21.11 12.59 29.46
C LYS A 87 -21.61 13.95 29.00
N ASN A 88 -22.18 14.69 29.95
CA ASN A 88 -22.66 16.05 29.72
C ASN A 88 -21.55 17.10 29.82
N ASP A 89 -20.46 16.76 30.51
CA ASP A 89 -19.33 17.65 30.76
C ASP A 89 -18.06 17.15 30.06
N PRO A 90 -17.16 18.06 29.63
CA PRO A 90 -15.88 17.70 29.05
C PRO A 90 -15.04 16.84 29.98
N ILE A 91 -14.45 15.79 29.42
CA ILE A 91 -13.61 14.83 30.14
C ILE A 91 -12.23 15.46 30.35
N LYS A 92 -11.72 15.40 31.58
CA LYS A 92 -10.42 15.97 31.98
C LYS A 92 -9.71 15.01 32.93
N ASN A 93 -8.39 14.88 32.79
CA ASN A 93 -7.53 14.09 33.68
C ASN A 93 -7.88 12.59 33.78
N GLU A 94 -8.61 12.05 32.80
CA GLU A 94 -8.95 10.63 32.69
C GLU A 94 -9.09 10.24 31.21
N ILE A 95 -9.05 8.94 30.94
CA ILE A 95 -9.26 8.37 29.60
C ILE A 95 -10.69 8.58 29.13
N GLY A 96 -10.83 9.07 27.91
CA GLY A 96 -12.11 9.35 27.28
C GLY A 96 -11.94 10.07 25.96
N ILE A 97 -13.04 10.48 25.35
CA ILE A 97 -13.04 11.17 24.06
C ILE A 97 -13.87 12.44 24.14
N ASN A 98 -13.30 13.59 23.82
CA ASN A 98 -14.02 14.84 23.67
C ASN A 98 -14.14 15.21 22.19
N PHE A 99 -15.36 15.41 21.70
CA PHE A 99 -15.63 15.96 20.38
C PHE A 99 -15.97 17.44 20.51
N TYR A 100 -15.11 18.30 19.99
CA TYR A 100 -15.27 19.75 19.98
C TYR A 100 -15.66 20.25 18.60
N LYS A 101 -16.41 21.36 18.57
CA LYS A 101 -16.80 22.01 17.33
C LYS A 101 -15.86 23.16 17.01
N HIS A 102 -15.35 23.17 15.78
CA HIS A 102 -14.37 24.14 15.33
C HIS A 102 -14.65 24.62 13.90
N ASP A 103 -14.27 25.87 13.60
CA ASP A 103 -14.45 26.49 12.29
C ASP A 103 -13.32 26.16 11.29
N GLY A 104 -12.17 25.68 11.78
CA GLY A 104 -10.98 25.32 10.99
C GLY A 104 -10.91 23.84 10.57
N GLU A 105 -9.73 23.39 10.11
CA GLU A 105 -9.50 21.98 9.73
C GLU A 105 -9.74 21.01 10.91
N THR A 106 -10.09 19.77 10.59
CA THR A 106 -10.26 18.74 11.62
C THR A 106 -8.90 18.34 12.19
N ASP A 107 -8.78 18.34 13.52
CA ASP A 107 -7.60 17.88 14.24
C ASP A 107 -7.95 16.82 15.29
N VAL A 108 -7.06 15.85 15.49
CA VAL A 108 -7.26 14.71 16.40
C VAL A 108 -6.01 14.51 17.25
N ALA A 109 -6.11 14.93 18.51
CA ALA A 109 -5.10 14.68 19.52
C ALA A 109 -5.44 13.37 20.25
N LEU A 110 -4.72 12.29 19.92
CA LEU A 110 -4.94 10.97 20.50
C LEU A 110 -4.44 10.90 21.95
N SER A 111 -5.20 10.20 22.78
CA SER A 111 -4.73 9.76 24.08
C SER A 111 -3.59 8.75 23.96
N TYR A 112 -2.59 8.90 24.82
CA TYR A 112 -1.44 8.00 24.92
C TYR A 112 -1.31 7.36 26.32
N ASN A 113 -2.20 7.69 27.27
CA ASN A 113 -2.26 7.08 28.59
C ASN A 113 -3.65 7.27 29.24
N GLU A 114 -3.90 6.60 30.37
CA GLU A 114 -5.19 6.57 31.03
C GLU A 114 -5.64 7.90 31.68
N ARG A 115 -4.81 8.95 31.66
CA ARG A 115 -5.08 10.25 32.31
C ARG A 115 -5.37 11.37 31.31
N ILE A 116 -5.22 11.10 30.02
CA ILE A 116 -5.33 12.11 28.98
C ILE A 116 -6.47 11.70 28.05
N PRO A 117 -7.49 12.54 27.84
CA PRO A 117 -8.54 12.25 26.89
C PRO A 117 -8.06 12.48 25.46
N THR A 118 -8.65 11.76 24.52
CA THR A 118 -8.55 12.09 23.10
C THR A 118 -9.42 13.29 22.80
N ASN A 119 -8.86 14.32 22.17
CA ASN A 119 -9.59 15.53 21.79
C ASN A 119 -9.71 15.59 20.26
N VAL A 120 -10.94 15.73 19.78
CA VAL A 120 -11.29 15.74 18.36
C VAL A 120 -11.91 17.10 18.05
N SER A 121 -11.18 17.96 17.35
CA SER A 121 -11.68 19.25 16.88
C SER A 121 -12.30 19.05 15.51
N LEU A 122 -13.61 18.85 15.43
CA LEU A 122 -14.31 18.60 14.18
C LEU A 122 -14.57 19.92 13.43
N ASN A 123 -14.26 19.95 12.13
CA ASN A 123 -14.67 21.05 11.25
C ASN A 123 -16.20 21.11 11.14
N LYS A 124 -16.82 22.30 11.22
CA LYS A 124 -18.29 22.49 11.12
C LYS A 124 -18.99 21.80 9.94
N ASN A 125 -18.31 21.54 8.83
CA ASN A 125 -18.84 20.82 7.67
C ASN A 125 -18.89 19.30 7.87
N ALA A 126 -18.08 18.73 8.78
CA ALA A 126 -18.20 17.34 9.21
C ALA A 126 -19.53 17.07 9.95
N PHE A 127 -20.20 18.12 10.44
CA PHE A 127 -21.46 18.05 11.19
C PHE A 127 -22.67 17.88 10.27
N THR A 128 -22.49 18.01 8.96
CA THR A 128 -23.52 17.77 7.93
C THR A 128 -23.19 16.57 7.05
N ASP A 129 -22.04 15.92 7.26
CA ASP A 129 -21.54 14.80 6.44
C ASP A 129 -21.17 13.61 7.32
N LEU A 130 -22.06 12.63 7.36
CA LEU A 130 -21.93 11.41 8.15
C LEU A 130 -20.65 10.61 7.83
N LYS A 131 -20.14 10.68 6.59
CA LYS A 131 -18.89 9.99 6.22
C LYS A 131 -17.67 10.64 6.85
N LYS A 132 -17.63 11.98 6.87
CA LYS A 132 -16.56 12.75 7.52
C LYS A 132 -16.59 12.54 9.04
N ALA A 133 -17.78 12.60 9.65
CA ALA A 133 -17.92 12.32 11.07
C ALA A 133 -17.42 10.91 11.43
N ALA A 134 -17.75 9.89 10.64
CA ALA A 134 -17.29 8.52 10.90
C ALA A 134 -15.79 8.31 10.69
N PHE A 135 -15.23 9.02 9.71
CA PHE A 135 -13.79 9.10 9.50
C PHE A 135 -13.09 9.68 10.74
N ASP A 136 -13.57 10.81 11.25
CA ASP A 136 -12.98 11.50 12.40
C ASP A 136 -13.11 10.70 13.70
N VAL A 137 -14.27 10.06 13.92
CA VAL A 137 -14.45 9.09 15.01
C VAL A 137 -13.48 7.91 14.84
N GLY A 138 -13.30 7.40 13.63
CA GLY A 138 -12.32 6.36 13.34
C GLY A 138 -10.90 6.75 13.73
N LEU A 139 -10.48 7.98 13.40
CA LEU A 139 -9.18 8.53 13.82
C LEU A 139 -9.07 8.54 15.34
N ALA A 140 -10.08 9.05 16.05
CA ALA A 140 -10.13 9.10 17.51
C ALA A 140 -10.00 7.73 18.18
N LEU A 141 -10.39 6.65 17.47
CA LEU A 141 -10.25 5.26 17.90
C LEU A 141 -8.86 4.66 17.61
N GLY A 142 -7.90 5.46 17.16
CA GLY A 142 -6.54 5.03 16.85
C GLY A 142 -6.39 4.44 15.45
N LYS A 143 -7.36 4.61 14.54
CA LYS A 143 -7.19 4.23 13.13
C LYS A 143 -6.32 5.26 12.41
N GLN A 144 -5.03 4.97 12.25
CA GLN A 144 -4.13 5.80 11.45
C GLN A 144 -4.10 5.36 9.97
N HIS A 145 -4.21 6.33 9.06
CA HIS A 145 -3.90 6.15 7.63
C HIS A 145 -2.44 5.71 7.42
N LEU A 146 -2.21 4.85 6.43
CA LEU A 146 -0.86 4.59 5.92
C LEU A 146 -0.18 5.84 5.31
N ILE A 147 -0.94 6.85 4.87
CA ILE A 147 -0.41 8.14 4.40
C ILE A 147 0.31 8.90 5.53
N LYS A 148 -0.21 8.85 6.77
CA LYS A 148 0.47 9.41 7.95
C LYS A 148 1.61 8.52 8.49
N ARG A 149 1.77 7.29 7.99
CA ARG A 149 2.86 6.36 8.40
C ARG A 149 4.18 6.61 7.66
N LYS A 150 4.18 7.46 6.63
CA LYS A 150 5.39 8.16 6.19
C LYS A 150 5.32 9.56 6.78
N ASN A 151 6.39 10.05 7.40
CA ASN A 151 6.54 11.46 7.75
C ASN A 151 6.54 12.32 6.48
N LEU A 152 5.35 12.59 5.94
CA LEU A 152 5.04 13.60 4.95
C LEU A 152 3.62 14.06 5.26
N ILE A 153 3.52 15.24 5.87
CA ILE A 153 2.27 16.00 5.92
C ILE A 153 1.90 16.29 4.47
N PHE A 154 1.01 15.48 3.90
CA PHE A 154 0.25 15.86 2.71
C PHE A 154 -1.17 16.19 3.15
N ASN A 155 -1.44 17.47 3.34
CA ASN A 155 -2.79 18.00 3.36
C ASN A 155 -3.39 17.83 1.96
N PHE A 156 -4.08 16.71 1.71
CA PHE A 156 -5.00 16.60 0.58
C PHE A 156 -6.38 17.08 1.01
N GLY A 157 -6.49 18.39 1.24
CA GLY A 157 -7.75 19.08 1.01
C GLY A 157 -7.93 19.19 -0.50
N ALA A 158 -8.87 18.43 -1.08
CA ALA A 158 -9.36 18.76 -2.41
C ALA A 158 -9.86 20.21 -2.39
N LYS A 159 -9.42 21.03 -3.36
CA LYS A 159 -10.08 22.33 -3.58
C LYS A 159 -11.57 22.08 -3.76
N GLU A 160 -12.39 22.93 -3.17
CA GLU A 160 -13.85 22.88 -3.26
C GLU A 160 -14.27 22.67 -4.72
N GLY A 161 -14.92 21.54 -5.01
CA GLY A 161 -15.32 21.16 -6.38
C GLY A 161 -14.38 20.20 -7.16
N THR A 162 -13.32 19.65 -6.56
CA THR A 162 -12.45 18.66 -7.23
C THR A 162 -12.30 17.36 -6.42
N THR A 163 -12.13 16.21 -7.09
CA THR A 163 -11.78 14.94 -6.46
C THR A 163 -10.26 14.84 -6.27
N ALA A 164 -9.81 14.62 -5.02
CA ALA A 164 -8.39 14.49 -4.69
C ALA A 164 -7.73 13.22 -5.28
N PHE A 165 -8.54 12.23 -5.67
CA PHE A 165 -8.09 10.98 -6.28
C PHE A 165 -9.06 10.55 -7.39
N ARG A 166 -8.49 10.02 -8.47
CA ARG A 166 -9.21 9.38 -9.57
C ARG A 166 -8.71 7.94 -9.72
N SER A 167 -9.61 6.97 -9.67
CA SER A 167 -9.28 5.57 -9.95
C SER A 167 -9.08 5.41 -11.46
N LEU A 168 -7.82 5.47 -11.91
CA LEU A 168 -7.48 5.25 -13.32
C LEU A 168 -7.73 3.81 -13.80
N VAL A 169 -7.95 2.88 -12.87
CA VAL A 169 -8.02 1.43 -13.15
C VAL A 169 -9.47 0.94 -13.23
N TYR A 170 -10.42 1.52 -12.47
CA TYR A 170 -11.83 1.10 -12.51
C TYR A 170 -12.80 2.25 -12.12
N PRO A 171 -13.43 2.93 -13.09
CA PRO A 171 -14.36 4.04 -12.83
C PRO A 171 -15.59 3.70 -11.99
N LEU A 172 -16.04 2.43 -12.00
CA LEU A 172 -17.22 1.99 -11.24
C LEU A 172 -17.03 2.07 -9.73
N TYR A 173 -15.79 1.95 -9.25
CA TYR A 173 -15.51 2.13 -7.84
C TYR A 173 -15.68 3.59 -7.40
N GLU A 174 -15.50 4.58 -8.27
CA GLU A 174 -15.77 5.99 -7.93
C GLU A 174 -17.26 6.18 -7.60
N LYS A 175 -18.13 5.57 -8.40
CA LYS A 175 -19.59 5.58 -8.20
C LYS A 175 -20.04 4.85 -6.93
N MET A 176 -19.25 3.86 -6.45
CA MET A 176 -19.49 3.23 -5.14
C MET A 176 -19.22 4.18 -3.98
N VAL A 177 -18.14 4.97 -4.07
CA VAL A 177 -17.69 5.89 -3.00
C VAL A 177 -18.73 6.97 -2.73
N GLU A 178 -19.50 7.36 -3.72
CA GLU A 178 -20.53 8.38 -3.60
C GLU A 178 -21.74 7.93 -2.75
N LYS A 179 -21.96 6.62 -2.53
CA LYS A 179 -23.15 6.08 -1.83
C LYS A 179 -22.90 5.65 -0.37
N LYS A 180 -23.99 5.48 0.38
CA LYS A 180 -24.24 5.81 1.81
C LYS A 180 -23.62 4.96 2.93
N ASN A 181 -22.76 3.97 2.66
CA ASN A 181 -22.18 3.22 3.79
C ASN A 181 -21.08 4.03 4.48
N VAL A 182 -21.21 4.14 5.80
CA VAL A 182 -20.43 5.04 6.65
C VAL A 182 -19.24 4.32 7.26
N VAL A 183 -19.40 3.04 7.58
CA VAL A 183 -18.38 2.15 8.14
C VAL A 183 -18.48 0.79 7.45
N TYR A 184 -17.41 0.32 6.81
CA TYR A 184 -17.37 -0.96 6.12
C TYR A 184 -16.95 -2.11 7.05
N HIS A 185 -17.18 -3.35 6.60
CA HIS A 185 -16.86 -4.54 7.38
C HIS A 185 -15.36 -4.60 7.78
N ASN A 186 -14.45 -4.24 6.87
CA ASN A 186 -13.02 -4.24 7.16
C ASN A 186 -12.61 -3.13 8.15
N ASP A 187 -13.33 -2.01 8.17
CA ASP A 187 -13.14 -0.95 9.18
C ASP A 187 -13.45 -1.49 10.58
N LYS A 188 -14.53 -2.26 10.71
CA LYS A 188 -14.92 -2.91 11.97
C LYS A 188 -13.94 -4.00 12.37
N LYS A 189 -13.56 -4.86 11.42
CA LYS A 189 -12.53 -5.90 11.59
C LYS A 189 -11.22 -5.34 12.14
N ARG A 190 -10.75 -4.21 11.60
CA ARG A 190 -9.52 -3.59 12.08
C ARG A 190 -9.64 -3.14 13.53
N LEU A 191 -10.76 -2.54 13.89
CA LEU A 191 -11.02 -2.09 15.25
C LEU A 191 -11.15 -3.27 16.22
N SER A 192 -11.88 -4.33 15.83
CA SER A 192 -11.94 -5.59 16.56
C SER A 192 -10.54 -6.18 16.78
N GLN A 193 -9.68 -6.22 15.76
CA GLN A 193 -8.31 -6.72 15.92
C GLN A 193 -7.51 -5.93 16.97
N MET A 194 -7.72 -4.62 17.05
CA MET A 194 -7.04 -3.75 18.02
C MET A 194 -7.54 -3.98 19.44
N TYR A 195 -8.86 -4.01 19.65
CA TYR A 195 -9.45 -4.00 20.99
C TYR A 195 -9.97 -5.36 21.48
N CYS A 196 -10.24 -6.31 20.58
CA CYS A 196 -10.66 -7.68 20.92
C CYS A 196 -9.55 -8.74 20.84
N GLY A 197 -8.40 -8.41 20.23
CA GLY A 197 -7.35 -9.38 19.88
C GLY A 197 -6.97 -10.35 21.00
N ASP A 198 -6.61 -9.82 22.18
CA ASP A 198 -6.17 -10.65 23.32
C ASP A 198 -7.32 -11.15 24.19
N LYS A 199 -8.53 -10.61 24.01
CA LYS A 199 -9.73 -11.00 24.76
C LYS A 199 -10.22 -12.37 24.31
N CYS A 200 -10.28 -12.58 23.00
CA CYS A 200 -10.75 -13.83 22.40
C CYS A 200 -9.58 -14.80 22.20
N LYS A 201 -9.22 -15.52 23.28
CA LYS A 201 -8.12 -16.51 23.31
C LYS A 201 -8.50 -17.82 22.60
N GLU A 202 -9.73 -18.28 22.79
CA GLU A 202 -10.32 -19.42 22.07
C GLU A 202 -11.14 -18.88 20.91
N ARG A 203 -10.62 -19.07 19.69
CA ARG A 203 -11.17 -18.50 18.47
C ARG A 203 -11.86 -19.59 17.66
N PRO A 204 -13.18 -19.53 17.41
CA PRO A 204 -13.78 -20.38 16.38
C PRO A 204 -13.07 -20.15 15.04
N PRO A 205 -12.98 -21.17 14.15
CA PRO A 205 -12.23 -21.07 12.90
C PRO A 205 -13.04 -20.27 11.87
N CYS A 206 -13.24 -18.98 12.11
CA CYS A 206 -14.01 -18.13 11.24
C CYS A 206 -13.35 -18.02 9.84
N LYS A 207 -14.16 -17.82 8.79
CA LYS A 207 -13.73 -17.74 7.38
C LYS A 207 -14.37 -16.57 6.62
N ASN A 208 -13.83 -16.31 5.43
CA ASN A 208 -14.34 -15.33 4.46
C ASN A 208 -14.18 -13.85 4.88
N GLY A 209 -13.10 -13.51 5.59
CA GLY A 209 -12.69 -12.13 5.85
C GLY A 209 -13.41 -11.46 7.03
N GLU A 210 -13.98 -12.27 7.88
CA GLU A 210 -14.67 -12.01 9.14
C GLU A 210 -13.79 -11.49 10.29
N TYR A 211 -14.44 -11.17 11.43
CA TYR A 211 -13.79 -10.74 12.68
C TYR A 211 -14.58 -11.18 13.92
N TYR A 212 -13.97 -11.10 15.11
CA TYR A 212 -14.63 -11.44 16.37
C TYR A 212 -15.31 -10.22 16.99
N ASP A 213 -16.55 -10.37 17.43
CA ASP A 213 -17.24 -9.35 18.21
C ASP A 213 -16.86 -9.39 19.70
N ASN A 214 -17.61 -8.65 20.53
CA ASN A 214 -17.36 -8.51 21.97
C ASN A 214 -17.60 -9.77 22.77
N PHE A 215 -18.41 -10.67 22.21
CA PHE A 215 -18.78 -11.96 22.75
C PHE A 215 -17.93 -13.08 22.13
N CYS A 216 -16.93 -12.71 21.32
CA CYS A 216 -16.06 -13.63 20.59
C CYS A 216 -16.79 -14.51 19.57
N PHE A 217 -17.92 -14.05 19.04
CA PHE A 217 -18.58 -14.67 17.90
C PHE A 217 -18.05 -14.12 16.58
N CYS A 218 -18.06 -14.95 15.53
CA CYS A 218 -17.68 -14.52 14.19
C CYS A 218 -18.75 -13.56 13.64
N THR A 219 -18.36 -12.33 13.35
CA THR A 219 -19.19 -11.39 12.59
C THR A 219 -18.90 -11.55 11.11
N CYS A 220 -19.93 -11.91 10.34
CA CYS A 220 -19.78 -12.27 8.94
C CYS A 220 -19.90 -11.06 8.00
N PRO A 221 -19.15 -11.03 6.89
CA PRO A 221 -19.36 -10.05 5.85
C PRO A 221 -20.68 -10.30 5.11
N ASN A 222 -21.18 -9.27 4.42
CA ASN A 222 -22.39 -9.39 3.58
C ASN A 222 -22.27 -10.59 2.62
N GLY A 223 -23.33 -11.39 2.50
CA GLY A 223 -23.35 -12.63 1.73
C GLY A 223 -23.11 -13.90 2.56
N PHE A 224 -22.57 -13.78 3.78
CA PHE A 224 -22.17 -14.91 4.62
C PHE A 224 -22.93 -14.93 5.96
N LYS A 225 -23.11 -16.14 6.52
CA LYS A 225 -23.78 -16.39 7.81
C LYS A 225 -23.17 -17.62 8.51
N GLY A 226 -23.76 -17.99 9.64
CA GLY A 226 -23.35 -19.15 10.43
C GLY A 226 -22.29 -18.80 11.46
N SER A 227 -22.04 -19.72 12.40
CA SER A 227 -21.12 -19.49 13.52
C SER A 227 -19.66 -19.35 13.11
N THR A 228 -19.29 -19.73 11.88
CA THR A 228 -17.94 -19.62 11.30
C THR A 228 -17.87 -18.76 10.04
N CYS A 229 -18.99 -18.16 9.60
CA CYS A 229 -19.07 -17.39 8.34
C CYS A 229 -18.73 -18.19 7.07
N GLU A 230 -18.76 -19.52 7.13
CA GLU A 230 -18.57 -20.40 5.97
C GLU A 230 -19.84 -20.55 5.14
N GLU A 231 -21.01 -20.42 5.76
CA GLU A 231 -22.30 -20.56 5.10
C GLU A 231 -22.69 -19.29 4.35
N LEU A 232 -23.40 -19.46 3.23
CA LEU A 232 -23.96 -18.35 2.48
C LEU A 232 -25.37 -18.02 2.96
N GLU A 233 -25.70 -16.73 3.02
CA GLU A 233 -27.03 -16.25 3.38
C GLU A 233 -28.13 -16.90 2.51
N ASN A 234 -29.33 -17.02 3.08
CA ASN A 234 -30.46 -17.63 2.38
C ASN A 234 -30.94 -16.70 1.27
N ASN A 235 -31.20 -17.28 0.09
CA ASN A 235 -31.80 -16.54 -1.00
C ASN A 235 -33.27 -16.31 -0.68
N THR A 236 -33.71 -15.06 -0.77
CA THR A 236 -35.13 -14.68 -0.70
C THR A 236 -35.72 -14.46 -2.08
N CYS A 237 -34.87 -14.42 -3.10
CA CYS A 237 -35.28 -14.23 -4.47
C CYS A 237 -35.88 -15.48 -5.10
N LYS A 238 -36.83 -15.26 -6.03
CA LYS A 238 -37.46 -16.32 -6.82
C LYS A 238 -36.52 -16.73 -7.95
N HIS A 239 -35.55 -17.59 -7.65
CA HIS A 239 -34.69 -18.19 -8.68
C HIS A 239 -34.48 -19.69 -8.44
N ILE A 240 -34.50 -20.47 -9.53
CA ILE A 240 -34.48 -21.96 -9.55
C ILE A 240 -33.13 -22.47 -10.13
N GLY A 241 -32.06 -21.68 -10.00
CA GLY A 241 -30.72 -22.06 -10.46
C GLY A 241 -29.82 -22.58 -9.34
N ALA A 242 -28.68 -23.15 -9.75
CA ALA A 242 -27.64 -23.57 -8.82
C ALA A 242 -27.06 -22.37 -8.06
N LYS A 243 -26.82 -22.52 -6.75
CA LYS A 243 -26.11 -21.52 -5.94
C LYS A 243 -24.61 -21.46 -6.25
N ILE A 244 -24.09 -22.53 -6.85
CA ILE A 244 -22.67 -22.80 -7.07
C ILE A 244 -22.44 -23.00 -8.56
N HIS A 245 -21.54 -22.20 -9.13
CA HIS A 245 -21.09 -22.32 -10.51
C HIS A 245 -19.62 -22.70 -10.54
N ILE A 246 -19.23 -23.49 -11.53
CA ILE A 246 -17.85 -23.94 -11.70
C ILE A 246 -17.25 -23.21 -12.90
N ALA A 247 -16.15 -22.50 -12.68
CA ALA A 247 -15.40 -21.84 -13.74
C ALA A 247 -14.44 -22.83 -14.41
N GLU A 248 -14.43 -22.82 -15.74
CA GLU A 248 -13.53 -23.59 -16.60
C GLU A 248 -12.71 -22.65 -17.48
N LYS A 249 -11.79 -23.19 -18.30
CA LYS A 249 -10.99 -22.36 -19.22
C LYS A 249 -11.84 -21.70 -20.30
N GLU A 250 -12.92 -22.37 -20.72
CA GLU A 250 -13.86 -21.82 -21.68
C GLU A 250 -14.80 -20.81 -21.00
N LYS A 251 -15.23 -19.81 -21.76
CA LYS A 251 -16.18 -18.80 -21.30
C LYS A 251 -17.53 -19.46 -21.04
N ASN A 252 -17.99 -19.33 -19.81
CA ASN A 252 -19.31 -19.77 -19.37
C ASN A 252 -20.18 -18.53 -19.12
N THR A 253 -21.46 -18.61 -19.45
CA THR A 253 -22.41 -17.49 -19.27
C THR A 253 -23.39 -17.79 -18.15
N LEU A 254 -23.57 -16.83 -17.25
CA LEU A 254 -24.64 -16.79 -16.26
C LEU A 254 -25.58 -15.63 -16.59
N ALA A 255 -26.75 -15.98 -17.14
CA ALA A 255 -27.85 -15.05 -17.40
C ALA A 255 -28.96 -15.28 -16.38
N LEU A 256 -29.30 -14.23 -15.63
CA LEU A 256 -30.33 -14.21 -14.60
C LEU A 256 -31.30 -13.09 -14.91
N ALA A 257 -32.57 -13.44 -15.16
CA ALA A 257 -33.64 -12.48 -15.42
C ALA A 257 -34.58 -12.36 -14.21
N GLU A 258 -35.24 -11.20 -14.12
CA GLU A 258 -36.28 -10.88 -13.15
C GLU A 258 -35.86 -11.09 -11.67
N LEU A 259 -34.60 -10.82 -11.34
CA LEU A 259 -34.09 -11.01 -9.98
C LEU A 259 -34.75 -10.04 -9.00
N LYS A 260 -35.62 -10.58 -8.15
CA LYS A 260 -36.36 -9.83 -7.11
C LYS A 260 -36.05 -10.38 -5.73
N GLY A 261 -35.64 -9.53 -4.79
CA GLY A 261 -35.19 -9.92 -3.45
C GLY A 261 -33.67 -10.17 -3.37
N LYS A 262 -33.21 -10.67 -2.23
CA LYS A 262 -31.78 -10.94 -1.98
C LYS A 262 -31.38 -12.31 -2.53
N CYS A 263 -30.36 -12.36 -3.38
CA CYS A 263 -29.72 -13.61 -3.81
C CYS A 263 -28.23 -13.60 -3.48
N VAL A 264 -27.68 -14.77 -3.20
CA VAL A 264 -26.25 -15.00 -3.06
C VAL A 264 -25.86 -16.20 -3.91
N PHE A 265 -24.96 -15.98 -4.86
CA PHE A 265 -24.37 -16.98 -5.73
C PHE A 265 -22.86 -16.97 -5.55
N PHE A 266 -22.19 -18.07 -5.89
CA PHE A 266 -20.74 -18.04 -6.04
C PHE A 266 -20.23 -18.92 -7.16
N ILE A 267 -19.13 -18.47 -7.74
CA ILE A 267 -18.38 -19.14 -8.80
C ILE A 267 -17.07 -19.60 -8.18
N LYS A 268 -16.70 -20.87 -8.37
CA LYS A 268 -15.43 -21.44 -7.91
C LYS A 268 -14.67 -22.09 -9.07
N SER A 269 -13.35 -22.09 -8.99
CA SER A 269 -12.51 -22.85 -9.91
C SER A 269 -12.77 -24.36 -9.77
N ASN A 270 -12.84 -25.10 -10.88
CA ASN A 270 -13.09 -26.55 -10.91
C ASN A 270 -12.10 -27.35 -10.04
N ASN A 271 -10.84 -26.89 -9.92
CA ASN A 271 -9.78 -27.58 -9.18
C ASN A 271 -9.02 -26.68 -8.16
N ASN A 272 -9.61 -25.54 -7.75
CA ASN A 272 -8.92 -24.49 -6.99
C ASN A 272 -7.61 -23.98 -7.65
N ASN A 273 -7.41 -24.26 -8.94
CA ASN A 273 -6.22 -23.92 -9.70
C ASN A 273 -6.62 -22.97 -10.82
N GLY A 274 -6.50 -21.67 -10.55
CA GLY A 274 -6.80 -20.60 -11.49
C GLY A 274 -7.71 -19.56 -10.86
N ASN A 275 -7.34 -18.30 -11.02
CA ASN A 275 -8.20 -17.19 -10.63
C ASN A 275 -9.33 -17.05 -11.66
N ILE A 276 -10.46 -16.49 -11.25
CA ILE A 276 -11.64 -16.33 -12.10
C ILE A 276 -11.69 -14.89 -12.62
N THR A 277 -11.77 -14.73 -13.94
CA THR A 277 -12.15 -13.47 -14.59
C THR A 277 -13.67 -13.41 -14.71
N ILE A 278 -14.23 -12.21 -14.49
CA ILE A 278 -15.66 -11.93 -14.67
C ILE A 278 -15.80 -10.80 -15.67
N ASP A 279 -16.51 -11.06 -16.76
CA ASP A 279 -16.93 -10.06 -17.73
C ASP A 279 -18.43 -9.82 -17.52
N ILE A 280 -18.82 -8.60 -17.17
CA ILE A 280 -20.23 -8.21 -17.06
C ILE A 280 -20.67 -7.77 -18.45
N ASN A 281 -21.51 -8.58 -19.09
CA ASN A 281 -22.11 -8.24 -20.37
C ASN A 281 -23.10 -7.10 -20.19
N TYR A 282 -24.07 -7.28 -19.29
CA TYR A 282 -24.97 -6.21 -18.85
C TYR A 282 -25.55 -6.44 -17.46
N ILE A 283 -25.94 -5.33 -16.85
CA ILE A 283 -26.81 -5.23 -15.69
C ILE A 283 -27.90 -4.23 -16.05
N GLU A 284 -29.16 -4.63 -15.96
CA GLU A 284 -30.31 -3.79 -16.29
C GLU A 284 -31.33 -3.79 -15.16
N PHE A 285 -31.44 -2.67 -14.44
CA PHE A 285 -32.46 -2.48 -13.41
C PHE A 285 -33.80 -2.11 -14.05
N GLY A 286 -34.84 -2.91 -13.81
CA GLY A 286 -36.19 -2.69 -14.33
C GLY A 286 -36.95 -1.58 -13.60
N GLY A 287 -37.50 -0.62 -14.37
CA GLY A 287 -38.41 0.43 -13.89
C GLY A 287 -38.01 1.87 -14.27
N SER A 288 -39.00 2.75 -14.45
CA SER A 288 -38.83 4.18 -14.86
C SER A 288 -38.17 5.09 -13.81
N ARG A 289 -37.52 4.59 -12.76
CA ARG A 289 -36.99 5.44 -11.69
C ARG A 289 -35.60 4.97 -11.29
N THR A 290 -34.70 5.94 -11.22
CA THR A 290 -33.37 5.89 -10.61
C THR A 290 -33.23 4.76 -9.57
N PRO A 291 -32.19 3.92 -9.67
CA PRO A 291 -31.95 2.80 -8.77
C PRO A 291 -32.17 3.20 -7.31
N ASN A 292 -33.14 2.55 -6.65
CA ASN A 292 -33.35 2.77 -5.24
C ASN A 292 -32.08 2.35 -4.48
N LYS A 293 -31.77 2.98 -3.35
CA LYS A 293 -30.57 2.69 -2.53
C LYS A 293 -30.48 1.24 -2.05
N ASN A 294 -31.58 0.49 -2.17
CA ASN A 294 -31.68 -0.91 -1.79
C ASN A 294 -31.59 -1.88 -2.99
N SER A 295 -31.41 -1.38 -4.21
CA SER A 295 -31.23 -2.20 -5.42
C SER A 295 -29.76 -2.20 -5.81
N PHE A 296 -29.07 -3.34 -5.66
CA PHE A 296 -27.63 -3.43 -5.90
C PHE A 296 -27.16 -4.84 -6.32
N ILE A 297 -26.00 -4.87 -6.95
CA ILE A 297 -25.21 -6.08 -7.19
C ILE A 297 -23.82 -5.86 -6.60
N GLU A 298 -23.41 -6.70 -5.65
CA GLU A 298 -22.06 -6.70 -5.07
C GLU A 298 -21.29 -7.94 -5.54
N ILE A 299 -20.17 -7.70 -6.23
CA ILE A 299 -19.27 -8.74 -6.73
C ILE A 299 -18.00 -8.75 -5.88
N LYS A 300 -17.83 -9.81 -5.08
CA LYS A 300 -16.65 -10.06 -4.24
C LYS A 300 -15.68 -10.99 -4.96
N TYR A 301 -14.85 -10.42 -5.82
CA TYR A 301 -13.86 -11.15 -6.65
C TYR A 301 -12.43 -11.16 -6.07
N ARG A 302 -12.18 -10.44 -4.96
CA ARG A 302 -10.88 -10.39 -4.26
C ARG A 302 -10.70 -11.54 -3.31
N ASN A 303 -9.46 -11.87 -2.94
CA ASN A 303 -9.21 -12.93 -1.97
C ASN A 303 -9.81 -12.64 -0.59
N ASP A 304 -9.64 -11.42 -0.06
CA ASP A 304 -10.29 -11.01 1.19
C ASP A 304 -11.78 -10.70 0.97
N LYS A 305 -12.64 -11.65 1.31
CA LYS A 305 -14.11 -11.52 1.20
C LYS A 305 -14.73 -10.56 2.25
N GLY A 306 -13.93 -10.12 3.23
CA GLY A 306 -14.28 -9.09 4.20
C GLY A 306 -14.24 -7.68 3.62
N THR A 307 -13.48 -7.48 2.54
CA THR A 307 -13.47 -6.21 1.79
C THR A 307 -14.82 -5.99 1.09
N LYS A 308 -15.21 -4.73 0.92
CA LYS A 308 -16.43 -4.40 0.18
C LYS A 308 -16.23 -4.82 -1.28
N GLY A 309 -17.12 -5.67 -1.80
CA GLY A 309 -17.09 -6.06 -3.21
C GLY A 309 -17.49 -4.89 -4.11
N LEU A 310 -17.14 -4.97 -5.40
CA LEU A 310 -17.60 -3.98 -6.39
C LEU A 310 -19.13 -3.95 -6.37
N THR A 311 -19.70 -2.85 -5.92
CA THR A 311 -21.15 -2.71 -5.73
C THR A 311 -21.74 -1.77 -6.77
N ILE A 312 -22.52 -2.33 -7.67
CA ILE A 312 -23.13 -1.63 -8.79
C ILE A 312 -24.58 -1.31 -8.43
N TYR A 313 -24.98 -0.07 -8.66
CA TYR A 313 -26.32 0.46 -8.32
C TYR A 313 -26.96 1.12 -9.53
N GLU A 314 -26.60 0.75 -10.75
CA GLU A 314 -27.09 1.34 -11.99
C GLU A 314 -26.84 0.40 -13.15
N ASN A 315 -27.44 0.71 -14.30
CA ASN A 315 -27.24 -0.07 -15.49
C ASN A 315 -25.78 0.09 -15.96
N VAL A 316 -25.13 -1.03 -16.23
CA VAL A 316 -23.77 -1.07 -16.77
C VAL A 316 -23.68 -2.16 -17.82
N SER A 317 -22.76 -2.00 -18.76
CA SER A 317 -22.44 -3.01 -19.76
C SER A 317 -20.96 -3.01 -20.06
N ASN A 318 -20.46 -4.14 -20.55
CA ASN A 318 -19.07 -4.33 -20.99
C ASN A 318 -18.03 -3.98 -19.91
N VAL A 319 -18.14 -4.59 -18.74
CA VAL A 319 -17.22 -4.36 -17.61
C VAL A 319 -16.39 -5.61 -17.35
N GLU A 320 -15.08 -5.51 -17.51
CA GLU A 320 -14.14 -6.58 -17.17
C GLU A 320 -13.59 -6.40 -15.74
N LEU A 321 -13.63 -7.46 -14.95
CA LEU A 321 -13.07 -7.51 -13.60
C LEU A 321 -11.79 -8.35 -13.56
N PRO A 322 -10.77 -7.93 -12.80
CA PRO A 322 -9.50 -8.61 -12.78
C PRO A 322 -9.58 -9.94 -12.02
N SER A 323 -8.76 -10.89 -12.46
CA SER A 323 -8.71 -12.23 -11.93
C SER A 323 -7.90 -12.32 -10.64
N LEU A 324 -8.54 -12.01 -9.50
CA LEU A 324 -7.86 -11.93 -8.20
C LEU A 324 -8.06 -13.14 -7.30
N SER A 325 -9.11 -13.93 -7.49
CA SER A 325 -9.44 -15.05 -6.60
C SER A 325 -9.96 -16.26 -7.37
N ASP A 326 -9.74 -17.44 -6.79
CA ASP A 326 -10.30 -18.73 -7.22
C ASP A 326 -11.79 -18.89 -6.86
N LYS A 327 -12.35 -17.92 -6.11
CA LYS A 327 -13.75 -17.85 -5.70
C LYS A 327 -14.30 -16.43 -5.82
N VAL A 328 -15.40 -16.29 -6.55
CA VAL A 328 -16.13 -15.03 -6.71
C VAL A 328 -17.54 -15.18 -6.13
N TYR A 329 -17.95 -14.25 -5.29
CA TYR A 329 -19.31 -14.23 -4.74
C TYR A 329 -20.10 -13.07 -5.34
N ILE A 330 -21.34 -13.34 -5.74
CA ILE A 330 -22.24 -12.35 -6.34
C ILE A 330 -23.45 -12.25 -5.41
N ILE A 331 -23.63 -11.07 -4.84
CA ILE A 331 -24.72 -10.77 -3.90
C ILE A 331 -25.61 -9.76 -4.58
N THR A 332 -26.87 -10.09 -4.76
CA THR A 332 -27.84 -9.19 -5.35
C THR A 332 -28.93 -8.87 -4.36
N ASN A 333 -29.54 -7.70 -4.50
CA ASN A 333 -30.73 -7.34 -3.76
C ASN A 333 -31.54 -6.37 -4.60
N ASP A 334 -32.84 -6.62 -4.75
CA ASP A 334 -33.79 -5.62 -5.23
C ASP A 334 -35.08 -5.69 -4.44
N ALA A 335 -35.37 -4.63 -3.68
CA ALA A 335 -36.53 -4.55 -2.80
C ALA A 335 -37.82 -4.17 -3.53
N ASN A 336 -37.73 -3.41 -4.63
CA ASN A 336 -38.88 -2.73 -5.25
C ASN A 336 -39.02 -2.95 -6.76
N GLY A 337 -38.07 -3.63 -7.40
CA GLY A 337 -38.09 -3.95 -8.82
C GLY A 337 -37.69 -5.39 -9.10
N SER A 338 -37.26 -5.59 -10.34
CA SER A 338 -36.48 -6.73 -10.78
C SER A 338 -35.36 -6.21 -11.66
N PHE A 339 -34.22 -6.89 -11.69
CA PHE A 339 -33.15 -6.57 -12.62
C PHE A 339 -32.66 -7.82 -13.32
N ASP A 340 -32.10 -7.60 -14.51
CA ASP A 340 -31.50 -8.63 -15.35
C ASP A 340 -29.98 -8.50 -15.28
N LEU A 341 -29.30 -9.63 -15.24
CA LEU A 341 -27.85 -9.74 -15.12
C LEU A 341 -27.35 -10.80 -16.09
N GLU A 342 -26.39 -10.42 -16.93
CA GLU A 342 -25.63 -11.37 -17.71
C GLU A 342 -24.14 -11.16 -17.48
N ILE A 343 -23.47 -12.23 -17.05
CA ILE A 343 -22.03 -12.25 -16.89
C ILE A 343 -21.43 -13.44 -17.61
N GLU A 344 -20.24 -13.26 -18.13
CA GLU A 344 -19.35 -14.33 -18.54
C GLU A 344 -18.27 -14.54 -17.47
N TYR A 345 -17.90 -15.80 -17.25
CA TYR A 345 -16.84 -16.15 -16.32
C TYR A 345 -15.98 -17.28 -16.87
N HIS A 346 -14.68 -17.21 -16.60
CA HIS A 346 -13.70 -18.20 -17.03
C HIS A 346 -12.46 -18.17 -16.14
N LEU A 347 -11.68 -19.25 -16.18
CA LEU A 347 -10.38 -19.33 -15.52
C LEU A 347 -9.35 -18.51 -16.29
N PHE A 348 -8.68 -17.63 -15.56
CA PHE A 348 -7.49 -16.95 -16.01
C PHE A 348 -6.27 -17.63 -15.40
N ASN A 349 -5.42 -18.17 -16.27
CA ASN A 349 -4.12 -18.67 -15.85
C ASN A 349 -3.11 -17.52 -15.94
N PHE A 350 -2.68 -17.02 -14.78
CA PHE A 350 -1.57 -16.08 -14.73
C PHE A 350 -0.27 -16.84 -15.01
N GLY A 351 0.28 -16.65 -16.20
CA GLY A 351 1.54 -17.23 -16.60
C GLY A 351 1.91 -16.71 -17.98
N ALA A 352 3.19 -16.44 -18.17
CA ALA A 352 3.69 -16.29 -19.53
C ALA A 352 3.50 -17.64 -20.23
N ASN A 353 3.18 -17.65 -21.52
CA ASN A 353 3.34 -18.86 -22.32
C ASN A 353 4.78 -19.36 -22.15
N GLU A 354 4.99 -20.66 -22.18
CA GLU A 354 6.32 -21.26 -22.08
C GLU A 354 7.29 -20.54 -23.04
N GLY A 355 8.36 -19.94 -22.51
CA GLY A 355 9.33 -19.15 -23.27
C GLY A 355 9.04 -17.64 -23.43
N THR A 356 8.00 -17.09 -22.79
CA THR A 356 7.71 -15.64 -22.78
C THR A 356 7.87 -15.03 -21.39
N ASN A 357 8.05 -13.71 -21.29
CA ASN A 357 8.11 -13.01 -20.01
C ASN A 357 6.70 -12.53 -19.62
N ALA A 358 6.26 -12.80 -18.38
CA ALA A 358 4.97 -12.34 -17.85
C ALA A 358 4.93 -10.82 -17.61
N PHE A 359 6.10 -10.21 -17.45
CA PHE A 359 6.28 -8.77 -17.27
C PHE A 359 7.48 -8.31 -18.08
N ARG A 360 7.42 -7.08 -18.58
CA ARG A 360 8.57 -6.37 -19.15
C ARG A 360 8.75 -5.04 -18.42
N SER A 361 9.98 -4.71 -18.11
CA SER A 361 10.41 -3.39 -17.65
C SER A 361 10.10 -2.37 -18.75
N LEU A 362 9.23 -1.41 -18.45
CA LEU A 362 9.03 -0.22 -19.28
C LEU A 362 10.12 0.83 -19.04
N VAL A 363 10.95 0.65 -18.00
CA VAL A 363 11.87 1.68 -17.54
C VAL A 363 13.19 1.62 -18.28
N TYR A 364 13.80 0.45 -18.55
CA TYR A 364 14.94 0.29 -19.50
C TYR A 364 15.13 -1.19 -19.89
N PRO A 365 15.51 -1.51 -21.16
CA PRO A 365 15.73 -2.89 -21.64
C PRO A 365 16.81 -3.67 -20.88
N TYR A 366 17.82 -3.00 -20.31
CA TYR A 366 18.94 -3.66 -19.63
C TYR A 366 18.55 -4.33 -18.31
N TYR A 367 17.48 -3.86 -17.65
CA TYR A 367 16.92 -4.55 -16.49
C TYR A 367 16.27 -5.89 -16.86
N GLU A 368 15.75 -6.06 -18.08
CA GLU A 368 15.22 -7.36 -18.54
C GLU A 368 16.33 -8.41 -18.61
N LYS A 369 17.52 -8.00 -19.05
CA LYS A 369 18.67 -8.90 -19.16
C LYS A 369 19.17 -9.35 -17.79
N MET A 370 19.18 -8.44 -16.80
CA MET A 370 19.47 -8.78 -15.40
C MET A 370 18.52 -9.84 -14.82
N ILE A 371 17.25 -9.85 -15.26
CA ILE A 371 16.22 -10.79 -14.79
C ILE A 371 16.45 -12.18 -15.41
N LYS A 372 16.68 -12.24 -16.72
CA LYS A 372 16.86 -13.49 -17.48
C LYS A 372 18.04 -14.35 -16.99
N GLU A 373 19.13 -13.75 -16.54
CA GLU A 373 20.31 -14.51 -16.08
C GLU A 373 20.13 -15.16 -14.70
N LYS A 374 19.13 -14.75 -13.92
CA LYS A 374 18.90 -15.22 -12.54
C LYS A 374 17.93 -16.38 -12.40
N GLU A 375 17.31 -16.82 -13.50
CA GLU A 375 16.29 -17.88 -13.50
C GLU A 375 16.74 -19.24 -12.92
N LYS A 376 18.02 -19.40 -12.56
CA LYS A 376 18.54 -20.66 -11.96
C LYS A 376 18.66 -20.67 -10.44
N LYS A 377 18.42 -19.57 -9.69
CA LYS A 377 18.39 -19.60 -8.20
C LYS A 377 17.43 -18.55 -7.63
N ILE A 378 16.52 -18.98 -6.75
CA ILE A 378 15.77 -18.09 -5.86
C ILE A 378 16.77 -17.44 -4.89
N VAL A 379 16.99 -16.13 -5.01
CA VAL A 379 17.89 -15.37 -4.13
C VAL A 379 17.09 -14.26 -3.46
N VAL A 380 17.15 -14.20 -2.12
CA VAL A 380 16.62 -13.08 -1.33
C VAL A 380 17.57 -11.89 -1.46
N TYR A 381 17.09 -10.75 -1.98
CA TYR A 381 17.93 -9.58 -2.22
C TYR A 381 18.26 -8.83 -0.92
N HIS A 382 19.30 -7.99 -0.96
CA HIS A 382 19.70 -7.16 0.18
C HIS A 382 18.54 -6.32 0.71
N ASN A 383 17.76 -5.70 -0.18
CA ASN A 383 16.61 -4.88 0.21
C ASN A 383 15.46 -5.71 0.85
N ASP A 384 15.29 -6.98 0.44
CA ASP A 384 14.32 -7.86 1.08
C ASP A 384 14.76 -8.20 2.50
N LYS A 385 16.05 -8.49 2.70
CA LYS A 385 16.63 -8.74 4.03
C LYS A 385 16.62 -7.49 4.90
N ARG A 386 16.92 -6.32 4.33
CA ARG A 386 16.78 -5.02 4.99
C ARG A 386 15.36 -4.83 5.47
N ARG A 387 14.38 -5.01 4.59
CA ARG A 387 12.97 -4.87 4.93
C ARG A 387 12.56 -5.82 6.05
N LEU A 388 13.01 -7.06 6.02
CA LEU A 388 12.77 -8.03 7.09
C LEU A 388 13.45 -7.58 8.40
N SER A 389 14.70 -7.12 8.36
CA SER A 389 15.40 -6.60 9.54
C SER A 389 14.71 -5.37 10.12
N GLU A 390 14.30 -4.41 9.28
CA GLU A 390 13.53 -3.24 9.71
C GLU A 390 12.22 -3.65 10.40
N MET A 391 11.52 -4.67 9.88
CA MET A 391 10.27 -5.16 10.44
C MET A 391 10.41 -5.89 11.79
N TYR A 392 11.52 -6.60 12.02
CA TYR A 392 11.65 -7.52 13.16
C TYR A 392 12.78 -7.18 14.14
N CYS A 393 13.70 -6.31 13.74
CA CYS A 393 14.90 -5.93 14.47
C CYS A 393 15.05 -4.42 14.66
N GLY A 394 14.26 -3.57 13.97
CA GLY A 394 14.33 -2.12 14.07
C GLY A 394 14.29 -1.60 15.51
N ASP A 395 13.31 -2.04 16.29
CA ASP A 395 13.08 -1.61 17.68
C ASP A 395 14.15 -2.13 18.66
N LYS A 396 14.99 -3.09 18.26
CA LYS A 396 15.99 -3.70 19.16
C LYS A 396 17.31 -2.93 19.16
N CYS A 397 17.56 -2.09 18.16
CA CYS A 397 18.85 -1.49 17.87
C CYS A 397 18.90 0.03 18.13
N GLU A 398 18.09 0.53 19.06
CA GLU A 398 17.90 1.97 19.32
C GLU A 398 19.18 2.73 19.70
N LYS A 399 20.16 2.06 20.32
CA LYS A 399 21.44 2.66 20.75
C LYS A 399 22.57 2.54 19.72
N SER A 400 22.28 2.03 18.53
CA SER A 400 23.29 1.74 17.51
C SER A 400 23.45 2.91 16.52
N LEU A 401 24.67 3.07 15.99
CA LEU A 401 24.97 4.10 15.00
C LEU A 401 24.17 3.87 13.71
N PRO A 402 23.61 4.93 13.07
CA PRO A 402 22.73 4.78 11.92
C PRO A 402 23.44 4.15 10.72
N CYS A 403 22.86 3.09 10.15
CA CYS A 403 23.34 2.50 8.91
C CYS A 403 23.11 3.45 7.72
N LYS A 404 24.17 3.69 6.94
CA LYS A 404 24.13 4.49 5.71
C LYS A 404 24.06 3.61 4.47
N ASN A 405 23.90 4.25 3.31
CA ASN A 405 23.94 3.62 1.99
C ASN A 405 22.97 2.43 1.83
N GLY A 406 21.88 2.39 2.60
CA GLY A 406 20.92 1.29 2.58
C GLY A 406 21.38 0.02 3.30
N GLY A 407 22.34 0.13 4.22
CA GLY A 407 22.65 -0.92 5.21
C GLY A 407 21.54 -1.07 6.25
N TYR A 408 21.57 -2.20 6.98
CA TYR A 408 20.60 -2.50 8.04
C TYR A 408 21.29 -3.23 9.19
N TYR A 409 20.77 -3.10 10.41
CA TYR A 409 21.42 -3.71 11.57
C TYR A 409 21.48 -5.25 11.47
N ASP A 410 22.61 -5.80 11.90
CA ASP A 410 22.71 -7.22 12.21
C ASP A 410 21.79 -7.61 13.38
N LYS A 411 21.61 -8.92 13.59
CA LYS A 411 20.74 -9.45 14.66
C LYS A 411 21.17 -9.06 16.09
N TYR A 412 22.38 -8.55 16.27
CA TYR A 412 22.95 -8.19 17.57
C TYR A 412 23.05 -6.67 17.77
N CYS A 413 22.66 -5.88 16.77
CA CYS A 413 22.75 -4.43 16.77
C CYS A 413 24.20 -3.90 16.93
N LEU A 414 25.21 -4.74 16.68
CA LEU A 414 26.61 -4.36 16.87
C LEU A 414 27.22 -3.72 15.62
N SER A 415 26.70 -4.07 14.45
CA SER A 415 27.16 -3.56 13.17
C SER A 415 26.05 -3.55 12.12
N CYS A 416 26.24 -2.76 11.06
CA CYS A 416 25.38 -2.77 9.90
C CYS A 416 25.79 -3.88 8.91
N THR A 417 24.81 -4.63 8.43
CA THR A 417 24.94 -5.45 7.23
C THR A 417 24.90 -4.53 6.01
N CYS A 418 26.03 -4.44 5.30
CA CYS A 418 26.21 -3.48 4.22
C CYS A 418 25.78 -4.02 2.86
N PRO A 419 25.20 -3.15 1.99
CA PRO A 419 25.00 -3.51 0.60
C PRO A 419 26.34 -3.72 -0.09
N PHE A 420 26.32 -4.48 -1.17
CA PHE A 420 27.51 -4.77 -1.96
C PHE A 420 28.22 -3.49 -2.40
N GLY A 421 29.53 -3.40 -2.14
CA GLY A 421 30.36 -2.21 -2.40
C GLY A 421 30.68 -1.37 -1.16
N PHE A 422 29.99 -1.61 -0.04
CA PHE A 422 30.15 -0.88 1.22
C PHE A 422 30.61 -1.78 2.35
N LYS A 423 31.33 -1.21 3.33
CA LYS A 423 31.85 -1.89 4.52
C LYS A 423 31.83 -0.95 5.73
N GLY A 424 32.36 -1.44 6.85
CA GLY A 424 32.47 -0.69 8.09
C GLY A 424 31.20 -0.81 8.95
N PRO A 425 31.26 -0.36 10.21
CA PRO A 425 30.19 -0.55 11.18
C PRO A 425 28.89 0.17 10.79
N THR A 426 28.97 1.25 9.99
CA THR A 426 27.85 2.08 9.54
C THR A 426 27.58 2.00 8.04
N CYS A 427 28.33 1.20 7.27
CA CYS A 427 28.25 1.15 5.80
C CYS A 427 28.58 2.46 5.07
N GLU A 428 29.26 3.39 5.73
CA GLU A 428 29.75 4.64 5.11
C GLU A 428 31.03 4.41 4.30
N GLU A 429 31.82 3.41 4.67
CA GLU A 429 33.08 3.12 4.02
C GLU A 429 32.87 2.30 2.74
N LEU A 430 33.67 2.59 1.72
CA LEU A 430 33.68 1.79 0.50
C LEU A 430 34.61 0.59 0.67
N GLU A 431 34.21 -0.56 0.13
CA GLU A 431 35.06 -1.75 0.09
C GLU A 431 36.42 -1.44 -0.57
N ASN A 432 37.47 -2.13 -0.13
CA ASN A 432 38.81 -1.93 -0.68
C ASN A 432 38.86 -2.45 -2.11
N ASN A 433 39.49 -1.69 -3.00
CA ASN A 433 39.71 -2.16 -4.35
C ASN A 433 40.81 -3.21 -4.34
N THR A 434 40.56 -4.36 -4.96
CA THR A 434 41.55 -5.42 -5.16
C THR A 434 42.14 -5.40 -6.57
N CYS A 435 41.60 -4.57 -7.45
CA CYS A 435 42.10 -4.44 -8.81
C CYS A 435 43.38 -3.61 -8.93
N LYS A 436 44.20 -3.94 -9.93
CA LYS A 436 45.45 -3.21 -10.23
C LYS A 436 45.16 -1.96 -11.05
N HIS A 437 46.07 -0.97 -10.97
CA HIS A 437 46.06 0.26 -11.78
C HIS A 437 44.81 1.14 -11.60
N ILE A 438 44.62 1.72 -10.42
CA ILE A 438 43.47 2.58 -10.17
C ILE A 438 43.94 4.02 -10.01
N GLY A 439 43.33 4.93 -10.76
CA GLY A 439 43.36 6.36 -10.48
C GLY A 439 42.66 6.70 -9.15
N ALA A 440 42.16 7.93 -9.03
CA ALA A 440 41.42 8.32 -7.83
C ALA A 440 40.19 7.41 -7.63
N LYS A 441 39.93 6.98 -6.39
CA LYS A 441 38.71 6.23 -6.04
C LYS A 441 37.46 7.12 -6.06
N ILE A 442 37.66 8.40 -5.76
CA ILE A 442 36.61 9.41 -5.61
C ILE A 442 36.77 10.40 -6.75
N HIS A 443 35.69 10.62 -7.48
CA HIS A 443 35.59 11.57 -8.58
C HIS A 443 34.53 12.62 -8.25
N ILE A 444 34.78 13.85 -8.70
CA ILE A 444 33.83 14.96 -8.55
C ILE A 444 33.19 15.18 -9.92
N ALA A 445 31.86 15.12 -9.98
CA ALA A 445 31.12 15.46 -11.19
C ALA A 445 31.03 16.97 -11.34
N GLU A 446 31.45 17.47 -12.50
CA GLU A 446 31.37 18.87 -12.87
C GLU A 446 30.37 19.07 -14.03
N LYS A 447 30.14 20.32 -14.44
CA LYS A 447 29.29 20.60 -15.60
C LYS A 447 29.88 20.04 -16.89
N GLU A 448 31.21 20.06 -17.00
CA GLU A 448 31.94 19.48 -18.13
C GLU A 448 31.98 17.95 -18.02
N LYS A 449 31.97 17.29 -19.18
CA LYS A 449 32.04 15.84 -19.26
C LYS A 449 33.42 15.36 -18.83
N ASN A 450 33.43 14.47 -17.84
CA ASN A 450 34.62 13.79 -17.36
C ASN A 450 34.51 12.30 -17.68
N THR A 451 35.64 11.60 -17.76
CA THR A 451 35.69 10.19 -18.17
C THR A 451 36.27 9.30 -17.08
N LEU A 452 35.70 8.10 -16.95
CA LEU A 452 36.23 6.99 -16.18
C LEU A 452 36.44 5.81 -17.14
N ALA A 453 37.68 5.59 -17.53
CA ALA A 453 38.08 4.48 -18.39
C ALA A 453 38.94 3.46 -17.63
N LEU A 454 38.64 2.17 -17.77
CA LEU A 454 39.41 1.06 -17.23
C LEU A 454 39.69 0.07 -18.36
N ALA A 455 40.96 -0.29 -18.53
CA ALA A 455 41.36 -1.36 -19.44
C ALA A 455 41.75 -2.60 -18.62
N GLU A 456 41.17 -3.74 -18.96
CA GLU A 456 41.49 -5.05 -18.37
C GLU A 456 41.59 -5.09 -16.82
N PRO A 457 40.67 -4.49 -16.04
CA PRO A 457 40.85 -4.39 -14.60
C PRO A 457 40.60 -5.76 -13.95
N LYS A 458 41.67 -6.38 -13.46
CA LYS A 458 41.61 -7.67 -12.76
C LYS A 458 41.32 -7.49 -11.28
N GLY A 459 40.15 -7.91 -10.80
CA GLY A 459 39.73 -7.88 -9.40
C GLY A 459 38.47 -7.05 -9.21
N LYS A 460 38.19 -6.67 -7.96
CA LYS A 460 37.07 -5.81 -7.60
C LYS A 460 37.51 -4.36 -7.53
N CYS A 461 36.82 -3.47 -8.22
CA CYS A 461 37.00 -2.03 -8.10
C CYS A 461 35.70 -1.37 -7.64
N VAL A 462 35.80 -0.40 -6.75
CA VAL A 462 34.68 0.44 -6.31
C VAL A 462 35.07 1.91 -6.52
N PHE A 463 34.33 2.60 -7.38
CA PHE A 463 34.47 4.03 -7.64
C PHE A 463 33.26 4.79 -7.09
N TYR A 464 33.51 6.00 -6.64
CA TYR A 464 32.48 6.91 -6.11
C TYR A 464 32.55 8.25 -6.83
N ILE A 465 31.49 8.56 -7.55
CA ILE A 465 31.32 9.84 -8.24
C ILE A 465 30.32 10.66 -7.42
N LYS A 466 30.71 11.87 -7.03
CA LYS A 466 29.85 12.76 -6.23
C LYS A 466 29.73 14.15 -6.84
N SER A 467 28.58 14.77 -6.64
CA SER A 467 28.38 16.19 -6.90
C SER A 467 28.66 17.00 -5.63
N ASN A 468 29.41 18.09 -5.77
CA ASN A 468 29.56 19.09 -4.70
C ASN A 468 28.36 20.08 -4.66
N ASN A 469 27.47 20.04 -5.66
CA ASN A 469 26.25 20.84 -5.68
C ASN A 469 25.10 20.04 -5.06
N ASN A 470 24.44 20.60 -4.04
CA ASN A 470 23.33 19.97 -3.32
C ASN A 470 22.18 19.52 -4.23
N ASN A 471 21.94 20.21 -5.34
CA ASN A 471 20.90 19.87 -6.33
C ASN A 471 21.46 19.26 -7.62
N GLY A 472 22.78 19.10 -7.72
CA GLY A 472 23.44 18.56 -8.91
C GLY A 472 23.32 17.05 -8.97
N LYS A 473 22.32 16.56 -9.70
CA LYS A 473 22.22 15.12 -10.03
C LYS A 473 23.24 14.77 -11.11
N ILE A 474 23.76 13.55 -11.09
CA ILE A 474 24.82 13.09 -12.00
C ILE A 474 24.19 12.34 -13.18
N ILE A 475 24.61 12.63 -14.41
CA ILE A 475 24.32 11.84 -15.60
C ILE A 475 25.50 10.89 -15.84
N ILE A 476 25.20 9.66 -16.23
CA ILE A 476 26.17 8.62 -16.58
C ILE A 476 25.90 8.19 -18.02
N ASP A 477 26.87 8.40 -18.88
CA ASP A 477 26.89 7.98 -20.28
C ASP A 477 27.88 6.82 -20.41
N ILE A 478 27.38 5.59 -20.55
CA ILE A 478 28.20 4.42 -20.87
C ILE A 478 28.54 4.50 -22.36
N LYS A 479 29.81 4.78 -22.68
CA LYS A 479 30.29 4.77 -24.06
C LYS A 479 30.47 3.35 -24.53
N GLU A 480 31.22 2.58 -23.76
CA GLU A 480 31.56 1.23 -24.14
C GLU A 480 31.86 0.38 -22.91
N ILE A 481 31.35 -0.85 -22.93
CA ILE A 481 31.74 -1.94 -22.06
C ILE A 481 31.98 -3.14 -22.97
N LYS A 482 33.18 -3.72 -22.92
CA LYS A 482 33.56 -4.91 -23.70
C LYS A 482 34.06 -5.96 -22.75
N PHE A 483 33.43 -7.13 -22.68
CA PHE A 483 33.75 -8.18 -21.71
C PHE A 483 34.85 -9.16 -22.19
N GLY A 484 35.31 -9.09 -23.43
CA GLY A 484 36.48 -9.82 -23.93
C GLY A 484 36.50 -11.33 -23.63
N GLY A 485 35.76 -12.15 -24.38
CA GLY A 485 35.78 -13.61 -24.22
C GLY A 485 34.63 -14.35 -24.92
N SER A 486 34.74 -15.68 -25.10
CA SER A 486 33.72 -16.48 -25.80
C SER A 486 32.43 -16.63 -24.97
N ASN A 487 31.47 -15.73 -25.21
CA ASN A 487 30.02 -15.92 -25.16
C ASN A 487 29.38 -16.71 -23.98
N THR A 488 29.92 -16.64 -22.77
CA THR A 488 29.14 -17.02 -21.58
C THR A 488 29.27 -15.97 -20.49
N PRO A 489 28.15 -15.37 -20.03
CA PRO A 489 28.13 -14.49 -18.86
C PRO A 489 28.69 -15.24 -17.65
N ASN A 490 29.92 -14.91 -17.25
CA ASN A 490 30.46 -15.39 -15.99
C ASN A 490 29.89 -14.50 -14.88
N LYS A 491 29.21 -15.09 -13.88
CA LYS A 491 28.63 -14.34 -12.75
C LYS A 491 29.66 -13.56 -11.94
N ASP A 492 30.92 -13.95 -12.05
CA ASP A 492 32.04 -13.28 -11.40
C ASP A 492 32.63 -12.15 -12.26
N ARG A 493 32.08 -11.89 -13.45
CA ARG A 493 32.42 -10.77 -14.32
C ARG A 493 31.21 -9.85 -14.51
N PHE A 494 31.22 -8.68 -13.88
CA PHE A 494 30.10 -7.74 -13.97
C PHE A 494 30.50 -6.29 -13.66
N ILE A 495 29.63 -5.39 -14.09
CA ILE A 495 29.65 -3.97 -13.69
C ILE A 495 28.30 -3.64 -13.07
N GLU A 496 28.29 -3.19 -11.81
CA GLU A 496 27.10 -2.69 -11.12
C GLU A 496 27.19 -1.18 -10.95
N ILE A 497 26.22 -0.46 -11.51
CA ILE A 497 26.09 1.00 -11.39
C ILE A 497 24.92 1.33 -10.46
N LYS A 498 25.23 1.89 -9.29
CA LYS A 498 24.25 2.35 -8.29
C LYS A 498 24.06 3.87 -8.42
N TYR A 499 23.16 4.27 -9.32
CA TYR A 499 22.86 5.68 -9.64
C TYR A 499 21.56 6.22 -9.01
N ARG A 500 20.83 5.37 -8.26
CA ARG A 500 19.62 5.75 -7.49
C ARG A 500 20.01 6.24 -6.10
N ASP A 501 19.16 7.01 -5.44
CA ASP A 501 19.43 7.50 -4.08
C ASP A 501 19.58 6.35 -3.07
N ASP A 502 18.69 5.36 -3.12
CA ASP A 502 18.79 4.17 -2.27
C ASP A 502 19.84 3.17 -2.76
N LYS A 503 21.04 3.24 -2.17
CA LYS A 503 22.19 2.37 -2.47
C LYS A 503 22.03 0.93 -1.94
N GLY A 504 21.00 0.67 -1.12
CA GLY A 504 20.60 -0.68 -0.69
C GLY A 504 19.91 -1.49 -1.78
N THR A 505 19.35 -0.82 -2.80
CA THR A 505 18.81 -1.49 -3.98
C THR A 505 19.92 -2.04 -4.88
N LYS A 506 19.64 -3.12 -5.60
CA LYS A 506 20.57 -3.64 -6.61
C LYS A 506 20.69 -2.59 -7.73
N GLY A 507 21.91 -2.17 -8.03
CA GLY A 507 22.21 -1.26 -9.14
C GLY A 507 21.96 -1.93 -10.49
N LEU A 508 21.99 -1.15 -11.57
CA LEU A 508 22.00 -1.72 -12.92
C LEU A 508 23.25 -2.58 -13.06
N THR A 509 23.07 -3.89 -13.27
CA THR A 509 24.18 -4.83 -13.38
C THR A 509 24.29 -5.32 -14.82
N ILE A 510 25.46 -5.13 -15.41
CA ILE A 510 25.75 -5.45 -16.81
C ILE A 510 26.75 -6.62 -16.82
N TYR A 511 26.48 -7.60 -17.68
CA TYR A 511 27.23 -8.87 -17.80
C TYR A 511 27.70 -9.16 -19.24
N GLU A 512 27.46 -8.23 -20.15
CA GLU A 512 27.67 -8.37 -21.59
C GLU A 512 28.10 -7.03 -22.20
N ASP A 513 28.54 -7.07 -23.46
CA ASP A 513 28.96 -5.89 -24.17
C ASP A 513 27.80 -4.90 -24.35
N VAL A 514 28.05 -3.63 -24.02
CA VAL A 514 27.07 -2.55 -24.09
C VAL A 514 27.77 -1.29 -24.58
N SER A 515 27.15 -0.59 -25.53
CA SER A 515 27.61 0.74 -25.97
C SER A 515 26.44 1.73 -25.99
N ASP A 516 26.79 3.02 -25.91
CA ASP A 516 25.88 4.16 -26.11
C ASP A 516 24.62 4.15 -25.21
N VAL A 517 24.83 4.01 -23.89
CA VAL A 517 23.73 4.00 -22.91
C VAL A 517 23.82 5.18 -21.96
N THR A 518 22.82 6.06 -22.01
CA THR A 518 22.65 7.14 -21.01
C THR A 518 21.71 6.69 -19.90
N LEU A 519 22.16 6.79 -18.65
CA LEU A 519 21.36 6.51 -17.45
C LEU A 519 20.65 7.79 -16.97
N PRO A 520 19.44 7.67 -16.40
CA PRO A 520 18.73 8.83 -15.88
C PRO A 520 19.46 9.41 -14.67
N SER A 521 19.42 10.74 -14.57
CA SER A 521 20.05 11.47 -13.48
C SER A 521 19.17 11.47 -12.22
N LEU A 522 19.35 10.43 -11.40
CA LEU A 522 18.50 10.22 -10.21
C LEU A 522 19.16 10.72 -8.92
N SER A 523 20.48 10.56 -8.79
CA SER A 523 21.20 10.84 -7.55
C SER A 523 22.38 11.80 -7.74
N LYS A 524 22.74 12.52 -6.67
CA LYS A 524 23.98 13.30 -6.54
C LYS A 524 25.22 12.46 -6.24
N GLU A 525 25.02 11.16 -6.02
CA GLU A 525 26.05 10.19 -5.69
C GLU A 525 25.85 8.91 -6.52
N VAL A 526 26.88 8.54 -7.28
CA VAL A 526 26.90 7.33 -8.10
C VAL A 526 28.06 6.46 -7.67
N TYR A 527 27.79 5.16 -7.51
CA TYR A 527 28.82 4.17 -7.24
C TYR A 527 28.92 3.20 -8.41
N ILE A 528 30.14 2.98 -8.91
CA ILE A 528 30.43 2.03 -9.97
C ILE A 528 31.27 0.93 -9.37
N ILE A 529 30.75 -0.30 -9.40
CA ILE A 529 31.39 -1.46 -8.82
C ILE A 529 31.68 -2.44 -9.95
N THR A 530 32.95 -2.72 -10.19
CA THR A 530 33.36 -3.72 -11.16
C THR A 530 33.92 -4.94 -10.44
N ASN A 531 33.77 -6.10 -11.04
CA ASN A 531 34.43 -7.32 -10.61
C ASN A 531 34.76 -8.15 -11.84
N ASP A 532 36.03 -8.52 -12.00
CA ASP A 532 36.46 -9.51 -13.00
C ASP A 532 37.68 -10.28 -12.51
N ALA A 533 37.52 -11.59 -12.33
CA ALA A 533 38.60 -12.47 -11.91
C ALA A 533 39.70 -12.62 -12.97
N GLU A 534 39.37 -12.43 -14.25
CA GLU A 534 40.29 -12.64 -15.37
C GLU A 534 40.99 -11.35 -15.80
N GLY A 535 40.34 -10.19 -15.66
CA GLY A 535 40.84 -8.88 -16.10
C GLY A 535 40.86 -8.76 -17.61
N LYS A 536 39.71 -8.95 -18.25
CA LYS A 536 39.56 -8.97 -19.72
C LYS A 536 38.52 -8.01 -20.25
N PHE A 537 37.82 -7.29 -19.37
CA PHE A 537 36.85 -6.31 -19.82
C PHE A 537 37.43 -4.90 -19.90
N ASP A 538 36.92 -4.11 -20.82
CA ASP A 538 37.16 -2.68 -20.90
C ASP A 538 35.89 -1.92 -20.53
N LEU A 539 36.06 -0.78 -19.88
CA LEU A 539 35.00 0.13 -19.45
C LEU A 539 35.36 1.55 -19.87
N ASP A 540 34.43 2.23 -20.51
CA ASP A 540 34.50 3.66 -20.78
C ASP A 540 33.15 4.32 -20.44
N ILE A 541 33.18 5.17 -19.41
CA ILE A 541 32.03 5.92 -18.91
C ILE A 541 32.35 7.41 -18.92
N GLU A 542 31.47 8.21 -19.51
CA GLU A 542 31.40 9.64 -19.30
C GLU A 542 30.42 9.98 -18.16
N TYR A 543 30.75 10.99 -17.36
CA TYR A 543 29.90 11.51 -16.30
C TYR A 543 29.95 13.03 -16.21
N HIS A 544 28.81 13.64 -15.87
CA HIS A 544 28.68 15.09 -15.68
C HIS A 544 27.45 15.45 -14.85
N LEU A 545 27.36 16.70 -14.40
CA LEU A 545 26.16 17.22 -13.73
C LEU A 545 25.02 17.43 -14.72
N ASN A 546 23.81 17.12 -14.28
CA ASN A 546 22.57 17.50 -14.94
C ASN A 546 22.27 18.98 -14.63
N VAL A 547 22.66 19.86 -15.54
CA VAL A 547 22.36 21.29 -15.44
C VAL A 547 21.02 21.53 -16.15
N THR A 548 19.91 21.28 -15.48
CA THR A 548 18.65 21.88 -15.91
C THR A 548 18.75 23.38 -15.62
N GLU A 549 18.68 24.21 -16.67
CA GLU A 549 18.56 25.66 -16.54
C GLU A 549 17.37 25.97 -15.63
N THR A 550 17.66 26.35 -14.39
CA THR A 550 16.62 26.81 -13.47
C THR A 550 16.15 28.16 -13.99
N GLY A 551 14.96 28.15 -14.59
CA GLY A 551 14.23 29.34 -14.98
C GLY A 551 14.21 30.35 -13.84
N THR A 552 14.59 31.57 -14.17
CA THR A 552 14.58 32.73 -13.30
C THR A 552 13.19 32.92 -12.70
N LEU A 553 13.05 32.67 -11.39
CA LEU A 553 11.93 33.22 -10.62
C LEU A 553 12.11 34.74 -10.62
N LYS A 554 11.38 35.42 -11.51
CA LYS A 554 11.21 36.87 -11.41
C LYS A 554 10.44 37.17 -10.11
N SER A 555 11.04 38.09 -9.36
CA SER A 555 10.57 38.73 -8.13
C SER A 555 9.10 39.13 -8.13
#